data_AF-A0A0G1CJD6-F1
#
_entry.id   AF-A0A0G1CJD6-F1
#
_cell.length_a   1.000
_cell.length_b   1.000
_cell.length_c   1.000
_cell.angle_alpha   90.00
_cell.angle_beta   90.00
_cell.angle_gamma   90.00
#
_symmetry.space_group_name_H-M   'P 1'
#
loop_
_entity.id
_entity.type
_entity.pdbx_description
1 polymer ?
#
loop_
_entity_poly.entity_id
_entity_poly.type
_entity_poly.pdbx_seq_one_letter_code
_entity_poly.pdbx_strand_id
1 'polypeptide(L)'
;MVRTQIYLDKKLHKELTELAKQTRKSMARVARELLHEGIKRGKLVDQTGIKILESITHLELTGGPVDLSTNHDHYLYGKNHLKYAQDL
;
A
#
# COMPACT_ATOMS: atom_id res chain seq x y z
N MET A 1 19.54 24.48 5.23
CA MET A 1 19.61 23.08 4.74
C MET A 1 20.46 22.27 5.71
N VAL A 2 20.10 21.01 5.96
CA VAL A 2 20.88 20.09 6.80
C VAL A 2 21.71 19.17 5.89
N ARG A 3 22.99 18.94 6.21
CA ARG A 3 23.85 18.00 5.49
C ARG A 3 23.61 16.59 6.02
N THR A 4 23.15 15.69 5.16
CA THR A 4 22.95 14.29 5.48
C THR A 4 23.79 13.44 4.53
N GLN A 5 24.54 12.48 5.07
CA GLN A 5 25.27 11.48 4.29
C GLN A 5 24.48 10.18 4.32
N ILE A 6 24.26 9.59 3.15
CA ILE A 6 23.54 8.32 2.99
C ILE A 6 24.34 7.42 2.05
N TYR A 7 24.30 6.12 2.29
CA TYR A 7 24.85 5.14 1.37
C TYR A 7 23.84 4.88 0.25
N LEU A 8 24.32 4.86 -0.99
CA LEU A 8 23.53 4.55 -2.18
C LEU A 8 24.23 3.43 -2.93
N ASP A 9 23.45 2.48 -3.43
CA ASP A 9 23.98 1.45 -4.32
C ASP A 9 24.59 2.09 -5.57
N LYS A 10 25.65 1.48 -6.09
CA LYS A 10 26.39 2.00 -7.25
C LYS A 10 25.48 2.26 -8.46
N LYS A 11 24.50 1.38 -8.68
CA LYS A 11 23.50 1.53 -9.73
C LYS A 11 22.65 2.79 -9.52
N LEU A 12 22.08 2.95 -8.32
CA LEU A 12 21.25 4.09 -7.96
C LEU A 12 22.02 5.42 -8.08
N HIS A 13 23.27 5.47 -7.59
CA HIS A 13 24.11 6.66 -7.73
C HIS A 13 24.34 7.04 -9.21
N LYS A 14 24.59 6.04 -10.07
CA LYS A 14 24.79 6.24 -11.51
C LYS A 14 23.53 6.79 -12.18
N GLU A 15 22.38 6.17 -11.92
CA GLU A 15 21.08 6.62 -12.45
C GLU A 15 20.76 8.06 -12.01
N LEU A 16 21.01 8.39 -10.74
CA LEU A 16 20.80 9.73 -10.19
C LEU A 16 21.71 10.77 -10.89
N THR A 17 22.95 10.38 -11.18
CA THR A 17 23.93 11.22 -11.90
C THR A 17 23.49 11.47 -13.34
N GLU A 18 23.01 10.44 -14.03
CA GLU A 18 22.51 10.54 -15.40
C GLU A 18 21.26 11.43 -15.47
N LEU A 19 20.33 11.26 -14.53
CA LEU A 19 19.13 12.09 -14.44
C LEU A 19 19.45 13.56 -14.17
N ALA A 20 20.45 13.83 -13.32
CA ALA A 20 20.94 15.19 -13.07
C ALA A 20 21.49 15.86 -14.35
N LYS A 21 22.26 15.10 -15.16
CA LYS A 21 22.76 15.57 -16.45
C LYS A 21 21.62 15.88 -17.43
N GLN A 22 20.66 14.96 -17.58
CA GLN A 22 19.52 15.11 -18.48
C GLN A 22 18.66 16.34 -18.12
N THR A 23 18.43 16.56 -16.82
CA THR A 23 17.59 17.65 -16.33
C THR A 23 18.34 18.98 -16.16
N ARG A 24 19.66 19.02 -16.42
CA ARG A 24 20.54 20.17 -16.20
C ARG A 24 20.43 20.75 -14.77
N LYS A 25 20.23 19.86 -13.79
CA LYS A 25 20.14 20.21 -12.36
C LYS A 25 21.31 19.58 -11.60
N SER A 26 21.65 20.14 -10.44
CA SER A 26 22.59 19.47 -9.55
C SER A 26 21.99 18.17 -9.01
N MET A 27 22.83 17.15 -8.81
CA MET A 27 22.41 15.87 -8.23
C MET A 27 21.67 16.05 -6.90
N ALA A 28 22.14 16.99 -6.07
CA ALA A 28 21.49 17.32 -4.80
C ALA A 28 20.08 17.89 -4.98
N ARG A 29 19.83 18.69 -6.03
CA ARG A 29 18.48 19.21 -6.33
C ARG A 29 17.56 18.09 -6.76
N VAL A 30 18.00 17.24 -7.68
CA VAL A 30 17.23 16.08 -8.15
C VAL A 30 16.89 15.14 -6.99
N ALA A 31 17.87 14.81 -6.13
CA ALA A 31 17.65 14.00 -4.95
C ALA A 31 16.56 14.57 -4.03
N ARG A 32 16.60 15.90 -3.76
CA ARG A 32 15.60 16.55 -2.92
C ARG A 32 14.20 16.52 -3.53
N GLU A 33 14.09 16.81 -4.82
CA GLU A 33 12.79 16.79 -5.51
C GLU A 33 12.17 15.38 -5.45
N LEU A 34 12.98 14.34 -5.72
CA LEU A 34 12.53 12.95 -5.63
C LEU A 34 12.15 12.53 -4.21
N LEU A 35 12.93 12.93 -3.19
CA LEU A 35 12.61 12.64 -1.79
C LEU A 35 11.32 13.34 -1.34
N HIS A 36 11.10 14.59 -1.75
CA HIS A 36 9.85 15.30 -1.44
C HIS A 36 8.63 14.62 -2.06
N GLU A 37 8.72 14.24 -3.33
CA GLU A 37 7.65 13.49 -4.02
C GLU A 37 7.43 12.11 -3.39
N GLY A 38 8.51 11.39 -3.06
CA GLY A 38 8.43 10.10 -2.38
C GLY A 38 7.75 10.18 -1.01
N ILE A 39 8.09 11.18 -0.19
CA ILE A 39 7.44 11.41 1.10
C ILE A 39 5.97 11.79 0.90
N LYS A 40 5.66 12.66 -0.07
CA LYS A 40 4.28 13.07 -0.35
C LYS A 40 3.43 11.86 -0.76
N ARG A 41 3.93 11.02 -1.66
CA ARG A 41 3.27 9.77 -2.06
C ARG A 41 3.12 8.81 -0.88
N GLY A 42 4.17 8.63 -0.08
CA GLY A 42 4.13 7.78 1.12
C GLY A 42 3.09 8.22 2.14
N LYS A 43 2.89 9.53 2.32
CA LYS A 43 1.85 10.10 3.19
C LYS A 43 0.43 9.95 2.63
N LEU A 44 0.28 9.80 1.32
CA LEU A 44 -1.03 9.63 0.68
C LEU A 44 -1.52 8.18 0.74
N VAL A 45 -0.60 7.22 0.91
CA VAL A 45 -0.92 5.83 1.20
C VAL A 45 -1.51 5.79 2.61
N ASP A 46 -2.81 5.55 2.69
CA ASP A 46 -3.47 5.37 3.96
C ASP A 46 -3.06 4.02 4.57
N GLN A 47 -2.16 4.09 5.56
CA GLN A 47 -1.70 2.92 6.31
C GLN A 47 -2.71 2.46 7.37
N THR A 48 -3.73 3.27 7.66
CA THR A 48 -4.72 3.00 8.71
C THR A 48 -5.95 2.27 8.18
N GLY A 49 -6.14 2.24 6.85
CA GLY A 49 -7.30 1.62 6.21
C GLY A 49 -8.58 2.44 6.30
N ILE A 50 -8.53 3.64 6.88
CA ILE A 50 -9.68 4.57 7.04
C ILE A 50 -10.37 4.87 5.71
N LYS A 51 -9.61 5.13 4.63
CA LYS A 51 -10.16 5.40 3.29
C LYS A 51 -10.87 4.18 2.72
N ILE A 52 -10.39 2.98 3.02
CA ILE A 52 -11.03 1.73 2.59
C ILE A 52 -12.33 1.55 3.38
N LEU A 53 -12.30 1.75 4.71
CA LEU A 53 -13.50 1.69 5.55
C LEU A 53 -14.54 2.73 5.13
N GLU A 54 -14.12 3.96 4.84
CA GLU A 54 -14.97 5.01 4.31
C GLU A 54 -15.58 4.59 2.96
N SER A 55 -14.78 4.01 2.05
CA SER A 55 -15.31 3.51 0.78
C SER A 55 -16.36 2.40 0.95
N ILE A 56 -16.19 1.53 1.96
CA ILE A 56 -17.15 0.46 2.29
C ILE A 56 -18.46 1.08 2.82
N THR A 57 -18.40 2.12 3.65
CA THR A 57 -19.61 2.78 4.17
C THR A 57 -20.45 3.45 3.09
N HIS A 58 -19.84 3.82 1.95
CA HIS A 58 -20.53 4.41 0.80
C HIS A 58 -21.12 3.38 -0.17
N LEU A 59 -20.91 2.07 0.05
CA LEU A 59 -21.47 1.04 -0.83
C LEU A 59 -22.98 0.86 -0.69
N GLU A 60 -23.62 1.55 0.26
CA GLU A 60 -25.07 1.53 0.52
C GLU A 60 -25.67 0.11 0.47
N LEU A 61 -24.92 -0.88 0.99
CA LEU A 61 -25.31 -2.28 0.92
C LEU A 61 -26.55 -2.50 1.79
N THR A 62 -27.72 -2.59 1.16
CA THR A 62 -28.98 -2.91 1.82
C THR A 62 -29.34 -4.38 1.60
N GLY A 63 -29.46 -5.14 2.69
CA GLY A 63 -29.89 -6.55 2.68
C GLY A 63 -28.80 -7.53 3.09
N GLY A 64 -29.10 -8.83 2.93
CA GLY A 64 -28.18 -9.94 3.26
C GLY A 64 -28.59 -10.73 4.51
N PRO A 65 -27.97 -11.90 4.74
CA PRO A 65 -28.19 -12.71 5.93
C PRO A 65 -27.82 -11.95 7.21
N VAL A 66 -28.74 -11.88 8.16
CA VAL A 66 -28.55 -11.18 9.45
C VAL A 66 -27.55 -11.89 10.39
N ASP A 67 -27.21 -13.14 10.06
CA ASP A 67 -26.37 -14.06 10.83
C ASP A 67 -25.02 -14.34 10.15
N LEU A 68 -24.65 -13.56 9.11
CA LEU A 68 -23.39 -13.67 8.37
C LEU A 68 -22.17 -13.71 9.29
N SER A 69 -22.15 -12.91 10.35
CA SER A 69 -21.04 -12.86 11.31
C SER A 69 -20.90 -14.15 12.13
N THR A 70 -22.00 -14.87 12.35
CA THR A 70 -22.05 -16.09 13.16
C THR A 70 -21.89 -17.34 12.29
N ASN A 71 -22.31 -17.28 11.03
CA ASN A 71 -22.36 -18.40 10.10
C ASN A 71 -21.43 -18.22 8.89
N HIS A 72 -20.34 -17.45 9.03
CA HIS A 72 -19.43 -17.14 7.92
C HIS A 72 -18.90 -18.40 7.20
N ASP A 73 -18.57 -19.46 7.94
CA ASP A 73 -18.09 -20.72 7.34
C ASP A 73 -19.15 -21.40 6.46
N HIS A 74 -20.42 -21.34 6.86
CA HIS A 74 -21.54 -21.87 6.08
C HIS A 74 -21.65 -21.14 4.74
N TYR A 75 -21.49 -19.81 4.75
CA TYR A 75 -21.60 -18.99 3.54
C TYR A 75 -20.36 -19.04 2.64
N LEU A 76 -19.16 -19.19 3.23
CA LEU A 76 -17.90 -19.25 2.49
C LEU A 76 -17.62 -20.62 1.88
N TYR A 77 -17.96 -21.70 2.60
CA TYR A 77 -17.56 -23.07 2.22
C TYR A 77 -18.74 -24.01 1.97
N GLY A 78 -19.97 -23.56 2.23
CA GLY A 78 -21.18 -24.33 2.00
C GLY A 78 -21.32 -25.55 2.91
N LYS A 79 -22.45 -26.25 2.77
CA LYS A 79 -22.79 -27.46 3.55
C LYS A 79 -21.85 -28.66 3.32
N ASN A 80 -20.97 -28.59 2.31
CA ASN A 80 -20.13 -29.71 1.88
C ASN A 80 -18.71 -29.69 2.46
N HIS A 81 -18.32 -28.68 3.24
CA HIS A 81 -16.98 -28.63 3.85
C HIS A 81 -16.82 -29.57 5.07
N LEU A 82 -17.93 -30.03 5.65
CA LEU A 82 -17.95 -30.90 6.84
C LEU A 82 -17.52 -32.36 6.58
N LYS A 83 -17.26 -32.76 5.32
CA LYS A 83 -16.80 -34.13 5.03
C LYS A 83 -15.38 -34.42 5.52
N TYR A 84 -14.59 -33.40 5.87
CA TYR A 84 -13.19 -33.57 6.32
C TYR A 84 -12.99 -33.29 7.82
N ALA A 85 -14.06 -32.95 8.55
CA ALA A 85 -14.00 -32.67 9.99
C ALA A 85 -14.38 -33.87 10.87
N GLN A 86 -14.78 -35.01 10.28
CA GLN A 86 -15.16 -36.23 11.02
C GLN A 86 -14.02 -37.26 11.14
N ASP A 87 -12.85 -36.99 10.56
CA ASP A 87 -11.70 -37.90 10.54
C ASP A 87 -10.51 -37.41 11.41
N LEU A 88 -10.77 -36.58 12.43
CA LEU A 88 -9.78 -36.19 13.46
C LEU A 88 -10.27 -36.53 14.87
#